data_AF-M0LNY3-F1
#
_entry.id   AF-M0LNY3-F1
#
_cell.length_a   1.000
_cell.length_b   1.000
_cell.length_c   1.000
_cell.angle_alpha   90.00
_cell.angle_beta   90.00
_cell.angle_gamma   90.00
#
_symmetry.space_group_name_H-M   'P 1'
#
loop_
_entity.id
_entity.type
_entity.pdbx_description
1 polymer ?
#
loop_
_entity_poly.entity_id
_entity_poly.type
_entity_poly.pdbx_seq_one_letter_code
_entity_poly.pdbx_strand_id
1 'polypeptide(L)'
;MPTRRNVLAVAAAVTGTSIAGCTDDSGAEAAEESPDEEDDDDGTEDALGAELGVAAEWNAIRSRVDDALALGIAEEFSVGAAVTGDTLARFEAATDEWGAHEQLEETDHDAYEEFEEALEELRLEALDEEDLERAHTEAEIADEQLREAQRQRLSHRNALAFDMGLFAARIADVATLGIAGEFDGAAEIAHETDERWENSIVHDEVSAADGDLYAAFEGELPGLEEAAEDEDLEALEEGADAAITAAFDAAYVLSEDDAAAHAATLSAMQARAWDAAVLASLEGVEPETAADVARGALARFEASRAHDAVGAADHDTYEAFEGELEAVADALSADEGVDEAMAEFADAALRAQFAVAGALEKAPGDGGGHDGEHGHGDHDDLEGGPNVVEGVPDDADHVVEMHAASFEPEELTIEAGETVAFEHVEGEPHTVTAYEDGVPDGAAYWASGGFEDEDAAREGWKDGRGAVVSGQSYVRTFEATGTHEFCCIPHEAAGHVGRVDVE
;
A
#
# COMPACT_ATOMS: atom_id res chain seq x y z
N MET A 1 27.61 -20.63 31.57
CA MET A 1 28.18 -21.98 31.32
C MET A 1 27.41 -23.01 32.16
N PRO A 2 26.97 -24.15 31.60
CA PRO A 2 27.62 -24.88 30.52
C PRO A 2 26.87 -24.88 29.18
N THR A 3 27.69 -24.76 28.15
CA THR A 3 27.49 -24.95 26.71
C THR A 3 27.40 -26.44 26.33
N ARG A 4 26.63 -26.77 25.27
CA ARG A 4 26.82 -27.89 24.29
C ARG A 4 25.94 -27.60 23.05
N ARG A 5 26.44 -27.06 21.93
CA ARG A 5 27.17 -27.72 20.82
C ARG A 5 26.70 -29.14 20.46
N ASN A 6 26.06 -29.28 19.30
CA ASN A 6 26.04 -30.43 18.38
C ASN A 6 25.69 -29.84 16.99
N VAL A 7 26.65 -29.55 16.10
CA VAL A 7 27.28 -30.43 15.09
C VAL A 7 26.31 -30.86 13.97
N LEU A 8 26.52 -30.22 12.82
CA LEU A 8 26.10 -30.53 11.45
C LEU A 8 26.17 -32.02 11.07
N ALA A 9 25.24 -32.43 10.19
CA ALA A 9 25.41 -33.59 9.32
C ALA A 9 24.85 -33.29 7.92
N VAL A 10 25.74 -32.85 7.03
CA VAL A 10 25.58 -32.87 5.57
C VAL A 10 25.53 -34.32 5.09
N ALA A 11 24.58 -34.65 4.21
CA ALA A 11 24.56 -35.91 3.48
C ALA A 11 24.27 -35.68 1.99
N ALA A 12 25.35 -35.52 1.22
CA ALA A 12 25.34 -35.64 -0.23
C ALA A 12 25.15 -37.11 -0.65
N ALA A 13 24.22 -37.39 -1.55
CA ALA A 13 24.07 -38.68 -2.20
C ALA A 13 24.17 -38.54 -3.72
N VAL A 14 25.40 -38.63 -4.23
CA VAL A 14 25.70 -38.90 -5.64
C VAL A 14 25.62 -40.41 -5.87
N THR A 15 24.74 -40.86 -6.77
CA THR A 15 24.89 -42.18 -7.40
C THR A 15 24.70 -42.07 -8.91
N GLY A 16 25.82 -42.03 -9.63
CA GLY A 16 25.87 -42.34 -11.05
C GLY A 16 26.03 -43.84 -11.28
N THR A 17 25.35 -44.38 -12.29
CA THR A 17 25.88 -45.54 -13.03
C THR A 17 25.41 -45.47 -14.48
N SER A 18 26.38 -45.41 -15.38
CA SER A 18 26.23 -45.47 -16.83
C SER A 18 26.27 -46.92 -17.33
N ILE A 19 25.48 -47.22 -18.36
CA ILE A 19 25.75 -48.34 -19.27
C ILE A 19 25.37 -47.94 -20.70
N ALA A 20 26.34 -48.07 -21.60
CA ALA A 20 26.29 -47.71 -23.01
C ALA A 20 25.67 -48.81 -23.90
N GLY A 21 25.19 -48.42 -25.08
CA GLY A 21 24.90 -49.33 -26.20
C GLY A 21 24.66 -48.60 -27.53
N CYS A 22 25.70 -48.45 -28.35
CA CYS A 22 25.66 -48.14 -29.79
C CYS A 22 25.24 -49.40 -30.59
N THR A 23 24.68 -49.38 -31.80
CA THR A 23 25.16 -48.82 -33.10
C THR A 23 24.09 -48.96 -34.22
N ASP A 24 24.08 -47.96 -35.12
CA ASP A 24 23.91 -47.91 -36.60
C ASP A 24 22.84 -48.72 -37.38
N ASP A 25 22.01 -48.06 -38.22
CA ASP A 25 22.32 -47.76 -39.65
C ASP A 25 21.10 -47.21 -40.44
N SER A 26 21.37 -46.14 -41.21
CA SER A 26 20.80 -45.64 -42.48
C SER A 26 19.29 -45.45 -42.78
N GLY A 27 18.95 -44.26 -43.31
CA GLY A 27 17.86 -44.09 -44.28
C GLY A 27 17.05 -42.79 -44.13
N ALA A 28 17.42 -41.76 -44.89
CA ALA A 28 16.68 -40.50 -45.01
C ALA A 28 15.23 -40.69 -45.48
N GLU A 29 14.33 -39.79 -45.07
CA GLU A 29 13.51 -38.90 -45.91
C GLU A 29 12.89 -37.82 -45.01
N ALA A 30 12.99 -36.57 -45.46
CA ALA A 30 12.56 -35.38 -44.74
C ALA A 30 11.03 -35.24 -44.77
N ALA A 31 10.45 -35.01 -43.61
CA ALA A 31 9.19 -34.30 -43.46
C ALA A 31 9.51 -33.09 -42.58
N GLU A 32 9.25 -31.90 -43.10
CA GLU A 32 9.42 -30.65 -42.37
C GLU A 32 8.34 -30.57 -41.30
N GLU A 33 8.75 -30.73 -40.04
CA GLU A 33 8.04 -30.17 -38.90
C GLU A 33 8.64 -28.78 -38.65
N SER A 34 7.78 -27.77 -38.71
CA SER A 34 8.09 -26.43 -38.21
C SER A 34 8.56 -26.56 -36.76
N PRO A 35 9.59 -25.82 -36.32
CA PRO A 35 9.78 -25.65 -34.89
C PRO A 35 8.58 -24.85 -34.39
N ASP A 36 7.85 -25.40 -33.42
CA ASP A 36 7.10 -24.58 -32.48
C ASP A 36 8.14 -23.65 -31.84
N GLU A 37 7.99 -22.34 -32.09
CA GLU A 37 8.60 -21.31 -31.27
C GLU A 37 7.86 -21.41 -29.92
N GLU A 38 8.44 -22.11 -28.96
CA GLU A 38 8.12 -21.88 -27.55
C GLU A 38 8.63 -20.46 -27.26
N ASP A 39 7.71 -19.54 -26.99
CA ASP A 39 7.99 -18.19 -26.49
C ASP A 39 8.73 -18.33 -25.15
N ASP A 40 10.06 -18.23 -25.16
CA ASP A 40 10.94 -18.10 -23.99
C ASP A 40 10.85 -16.68 -23.36
N ASP A 41 9.88 -15.85 -23.76
CA ASP A 41 9.73 -14.45 -23.32
C ASP A 41 9.15 -14.35 -21.91
N ASP A 42 8.22 -15.26 -21.58
CA ASP A 42 7.47 -15.30 -20.31
C ASP A 42 8.43 -15.40 -19.10
N GLY A 43 9.45 -16.27 -19.17
CA GLY A 43 10.39 -16.45 -18.06
C GLY A 43 11.31 -15.25 -17.77
N THR A 44 11.46 -14.31 -18.71
CA THR A 44 12.31 -13.12 -18.52
C THR A 44 11.53 -11.96 -17.94
N GLU A 45 10.31 -11.69 -18.43
CA GLU A 45 9.42 -10.66 -17.86
C GLU A 45 9.06 -11.00 -16.41
N ASP A 46 8.77 -12.26 -16.17
CA ASP A 46 8.38 -12.80 -14.87
C ASP A 46 9.54 -12.75 -13.85
N ALA A 47 10.80 -12.77 -14.32
CA ALA A 47 11.99 -12.59 -13.47
C ALA A 47 12.23 -11.10 -13.15
N LEU A 48 12.04 -10.20 -14.13
CA LEU A 48 12.12 -8.75 -13.91
C LEU A 48 11.06 -8.27 -12.92
N GLY A 49 9.85 -8.83 -12.98
CA GLY A 49 8.78 -8.56 -12.01
C GLY A 49 9.18 -8.96 -10.59
N ALA A 50 9.77 -10.14 -10.42
CA ALA A 50 10.21 -10.59 -9.10
C ALA A 50 11.38 -9.73 -8.55
N GLU A 51 12.26 -9.24 -9.42
CA GLU A 51 13.30 -8.26 -9.02
C GLU A 51 12.71 -6.95 -8.50
N LEU A 52 11.62 -6.46 -9.09
CA LEU A 52 10.90 -5.29 -8.58
C LEU A 52 10.23 -5.55 -7.23
N GLY A 53 9.63 -6.73 -7.04
CA GLY A 53 9.06 -7.14 -5.75
C GLY A 53 10.10 -7.19 -4.64
N VAL A 54 11.26 -7.79 -4.92
CA VAL A 54 12.42 -7.81 -3.99
C VAL A 54 12.92 -6.41 -3.69
N ALA A 55 13.04 -5.57 -4.72
CA ALA A 55 13.49 -4.20 -4.55
C ALA A 55 12.52 -3.38 -3.69
N ALA A 56 11.21 -3.62 -3.77
CA ALA A 56 10.21 -2.98 -2.92
C ALA A 56 10.38 -3.38 -1.45
N GLU A 57 10.57 -4.66 -1.14
CA GLU A 57 10.83 -5.09 0.24
C GLU A 57 12.16 -4.53 0.77
N TRP A 58 13.22 -4.49 -0.04
CA TRP A 58 14.45 -3.80 0.35
C TRP A 58 14.22 -2.31 0.59
N ASN A 59 13.35 -1.65 -0.17
CA ASN A 59 13.03 -0.25 0.05
C ASN A 59 12.26 -0.04 1.37
N ALA A 60 11.33 -0.93 1.70
CA ALA A 60 10.64 -0.94 2.98
C ALA A 60 11.62 -1.16 4.15
N ILE A 61 12.58 -2.07 4.00
CA ILE A 61 13.65 -2.30 5.00
C ILE A 61 14.55 -1.06 5.14
N ARG A 62 14.93 -0.40 4.03
CA ARG A 62 15.69 0.86 4.07
C ARG A 62 14.93 1.94 4.83
N SER A 63 13.64 2.11 4.58
CA SER A 63 12.77 3.00 5.37
C SER A 63 12.84 2.63 6.85
N ARG A 64 12.70 1.35 7.20
CA ARG A 64 12.74 0.90 8.59
C ARG A 64 14.06 1.16 9.32
N VAL A 65 15.18 1.20 8.58
CA VAL A 65 16.49 1.62 9.11
C VAL A 65 16.50 3.13 9.36
N ASP A 66 15.96 3.91 8.42
CA ASP A 66 15.78 5.35 8.56
C ASP A 66 14.87 5.67 9.77
N ASP A 67 13.78 4.94 10.03
CA ASP A 67 12.93 5.08 11.22
C ASP A 67 13.73 4.90 12.52
N ALA A 68 14.60 3.88 12.59
CA ALA A 68 15.40 3.59 13.77
C ALA A 68 16.40 4.73 14.06
N LEU A 69 16.99 5.30 13.00
CA LEU A 69 17.81 6.50 13.12
C LEU A 69 16.98 7.70 13.57
N ALA A 70 15.78 7.91 13.01
CA ALA A 70 14.89 9.00 13.38
C ALA A 70 14.51 8.97 14.87
N LEU A 71 14.23 7.76 15.39
CA LEU A 71 14.02 7.54 16.81
C LEU A 71 15.26 7.86 17.65
N GLY A 72 16.46 7.51 17.19
CA GLY A 72 17.71 7.89 17.84
C GLY A 72 17.92 9.41 17.89
N ILE A 73 17.57 10.12 16.81
CA ILE A 73 17.62 11.58 16.70
C ILE A 73 16.63 12.23 17.67
N ALA A 74 15.44 11.65 17.83
CA ALA A 74 14.42 12.05 18.81
C ALA A 74 14.73 11.58 20.26
N GLU A 75 15.93 11.08 20.55
CA GLU A 75 16.34 10.51 21.84
C GLU A 75 15.51 9.29 22.33
N GLU A 76 14.70 8.68 21.46
CA GLU A 76 13.91 7.45 21.67
C GLU A 76 14.74 6.18 21.39
N PHE A 77 15.99 6.16 21.87
CA PHE A 77 17.00 5.14 21.57
C PHE A 77 16.53 3.70 21.81
N SER A 78 15.78 3.46 22.89
CA SER A 78 15.32 2.11 23.23
C SER A 78 14.26 1.58 22.27
N VAL A 79 13.44 2.46 21.71
CA VAL A 79 12.45 2.13 20.68
C VAL A 79 13.19 1.91 19.35
N GLY A 80 14.13 2.79 19.00
CA GLY A 80 14.99 2.60 17.83
C GLY A 80 15.71 1.25 17.84
N ALA A 81 16.33 0.87 18.96
CA ALA A 81 17.02 -0.42 19.09
C ALA A 81 16.07 -1.64 18.96
N ALA A 82 14.82 -1.50 19.40
CA ALA A 82 13.80 -2.52 19.19
C ALA A 82 13.44 -2.63 17.70
N VAL A 83 13.18 -1.50 17.04
CA VAL A 83 12.92 -1.43 15.59
C VAL A 83 14.04 -2.07 14.79
N THR A 84 15.31 -1.70 15.02
CA THR A 84 16.46 -2.33 14.33
C THR A 84 16.51 -3.85 14.57
N GLY A 85 16.18 -4.28 15.79
CA GLY A 85 16.12 -5.68 16.16
C GLY A 85 15.08 -6.47 15.40
N ASP A 86 13.89 -5.91 15.26
CA ASP A 86 12.77 -6.53 14.55
C ASP A 86 13.02 -6.53 13.03
N THR A 87 13.63 -5.47 12.50
CA THR A 87 14.11 -5.40 11.11
C THR A 87 15.10 -6.52 10.79
N LEU A 88 16.12 -6.71 11.63
CA LEU A 88 17.09 -7.79 11.46
C LEU A 88 16.42 -9.17 11.52
N ALA A 89 15.53 -9.39 12.50
CA ALA A 89 14.83 -10.66 12.63
C ALA A 89 13.93 -10.97 11.43
N ARG A 90 13.23 -9.96 10.88
CA ARG A 90 12.43 -10.10 9.66
C ARG A 90 13.31 -10.41 8.45
N PHE A 91 14.41 -9.69 8.28
CA PHE A 91 15.36 -9.93 7.20
C PHE A 91 15.93 -11.34 7.28
N GLU A 92 16.45 -11.79 8.42
CA GLU A 92 16.96 -13.15 8.63
C GLU A 92 15.92 -14.26 8.36
N ALA A 93 14.63 -13.96 8.50
CA ALA A 93 13.55 -14.90 8.24
C ALA A 93 13.20 -15.02 6.74
N ALA A 94 13.50 -14.00 5.93
CA ALA A 94 13.13 -13.88 4.51
C ALA A 94 14.00 -14.74 3.59
N THR A 95 14.02 -16.06 3.83
CA THR A 95 14.91 -17.06 3.21
C THR A 95 14.29 -17.84 2.05
N ASP A 96 13.08 -17.50 1.64
CA ASP A 96 12.49 -18.04 0.41
C ASP A 96 13.31 -17.64 -0.82
N GLU A 97 13.12 -18.34 -1.95
CA GLU A 97 13.91 -18.10 -3.18
C GLU A 97 13.93 -16.63 -3.58
N TRP A 98 12.79 -15.94 -3.51
CA TRP A 98 12.66 -14.51 -3.79
C TRP A 98 12.57 -13.64 -2.53
N GLY A 99 13.00 -14.17 -1.38
CA GLY A 99 13.06 -13.44 -0.12
C GLY A 99 14.22 -12.44 -0.08
N ALA A 100 14.03 -11.33 0.62
CA ALA A 100 15.00 -10.23 0.69
C ALA A 100 16.42 -10.68 1.13
N HIS A 101 16.53 -11.68 2.00
CA HIS A 101 17.82 -12.21 2.46
C HIS A 101 18.54 -12.99 1.37
N GLU A 102 17.89 -14.04 0.84
CA GLU A 102 18.48 -14.89 -0.20
C GLU A 102 18.87 -14.05 -1.42
N GLN A 103 18.01 -13.10 -1.78
CA GLN A 103 18.25 -12.25 -2.93
C GLN A 103 19.39 -11.26 -2.72
N LEU A 104 19.68 -10.84 -1.47
CA LEU A 104 20.82 -9.94 -1.20
C LEU A 104 22.11 -10.74 -1.26
N GLU A 105 22.14 -11.91 -0.60
CA GLU A 105 23.30 -12.81 -0.62
C GLU A 105 23.64 -13.27 -2.04
N GLU A 106 22.63 -13.54 -2.88
CA GLU A 106 22.82 -13.92 -4.29
C GLU A 106 23.36 -12.75 -5.13
N THR A 107 22.86 -11.54 -4.88
CA THR A 107 23.26 -10.34 -5.63
C THR A 107 24.70 -9.95 -5.31
N ASP A 108 25.01 -9.82 -4.02
CA ASP A 108 26.34 -9.48 -3.54
C ASP A 108 26.52 -9.96 -2.08
N HIS A 109 27.33 -11.01 -1.92
CA HIS A 109 27.60 -11.59 -0.61
C HIS A 109 28.35 -10.63 0.33
N ASP A 110 29.22 -9.76 -0.20
CA ASP A 110 29.94 -8.79 0.62
C ASP A 110 28.95 -7.72 1.13
N ALA A 111 28.00 -7.29 0.28
CA ALA A 111 26.95 -6.35 0.67
C ALA A 111 26.01 -6.94 1.74
N TYR A 112 25.69 -8.24 1.64
CA TYR A 112 24.95 -8.95 2.69
C TYR A 112 25.69 -8.95 4.03
N GLU A 113 26.97 -9.35 4.06
CA GLU A 113 27.75 -9.38 5.30
C GLU A 113 27.87 -7.96 5.92
N GLU A 114 28.11 -6.93 5.10
CA GLU A 114 28.20 -5.54 5.58
C GLU A 114 26.85 -4.99 6.05
N PHE A 115 25.74 -5.35 5.40
CA PHE A 115 24.40 -4.94 5.83
C PHE A 115 24.01 -5.56 7.19
N GLU A 116 24.26 -6.86 7.37
CA GLU A 116 23.96 -7.55 8.63
C GLU A 116 24.83 -6.98 9.77
N GLU A 117 26.13 -6.77 9.53
CA GLU A 117 27.03 -6.13 10.50
C GLU A 117 26.55 -4.73 10.86
N ALA A 118 26.15 -3.91 9.88
CA ALA A 118 25.63 -2.57 10.12
C ALA A 118 24.35 -2.57 10.97
N LEU A 119 23.39 -3.47 10.72
CA LEU A 119 22.19 -3.58 11.58
C LEU A 119 22.52 -4.04 13.01
N GLU A 120 23.46 -4.98 13.17
CA GLU A 120 23.91 -5.40 14.48
C GLU A 120 24.59 -4.26 15.24
N GLU A 121 25.46 -3.48 14.57
CA GLU A 121 26.17 -2.35 15.16
C GLU A 121 25.23 -1.17 15.45
N LEU A 122 24.30 -0.86 14.54
CA LEU A 122 23.25 0.16 14.73
C LEU A 122 22.45 -0.14 16.01
N ARG A 123 22.06 -1.40 16.21
CA ARG A 123 21.34 -1.79 17.42
C ARG A 123 22.23 -1.75 18.66
N LEU A 124 23.31 -2.54 18.67
CA LEU A 124 24.03 -2.93 19.88
C LEU A 124 25.10 -1.92 20.30
N GLU A 125 25.70 -1.24 19.33
CA GLU A 125 26.83 -0.35 19.59
C GLU A 125 26.50 1.13 19.36
N ALA A 126 25.37 1.44 18.68
CA ALA A 126 24.85 2.79 18.55
C ALA A 126 23.63 3.04 19.46
N LEU A 127 22.47 2.45 19.15
CA LEU A 127 21.21 2.79 19.83
C LEU A 127 21.18 2.32 21.29
N ASP A 128 21.59 1.08 21.60
CA ASP A 128 21.67 0.58 23.00
C ASP A 128 22.69 1.35 23.87
N GLU A 129 23.67 2.02 23.24
CA GLU A 129 24.72 2.80 23.92
C GLU A 129 24.50 4.33 23.79
N GLU A 130 23.37 4.76 23.21
CA GLU A 130 23.00 6.17 23.00
C GLU A 130 24.07 6.97 22.19
N ASP A 131 24.73 6.31 21.22
CA ASP A 131 25.76 6.90 20.35
C ASP A 131 25.17 7.31 18.99
N LEU A 132 24.66 8.53 18.91
CA LEU A 132 24.01 9.06 17.70
C LEU A 132 24.98 9.20 16.51
N GLU A 133 26.24 9.58 16.73
CA GLU A 133 27.25 9.68 15.64
C GLU A 133 27.44 8.31 14.98
N ARG A 134 27.45 7.25 15.79
CA ARG A 134 27.49 5.90 15.28
C ARG A 134 26.19 5.49 14.61
N ALA A 135 25.03 5.87 15.16
CA ALA A 135 23.74 5.53 14.57
C ALA A 135 23.63 6.04 13.12
N HIS A 136 24.05 7.29 12.86
CA HIS A 136 24.14 7.81 11.48
C HIS A 136 25.06 6.96 10.60
N THR A 137 26.24 6.59 11.11
CA THR A 137 27.23 5.83 10.36
C THR A 137 26.70 4.46 9.94
N GLU A 138 26.12 3.71 10.88
CA GLU A 138 25.64 2.36 10.59
C GLU A 138 24.34 2.37 9.76
N ALA A 139 23.45 3.35 9.97
CA ALA A 139 22.27 3.52 9.13
C ALA A 139 22.65 3.87 7.68
N GLU A 140 23.65 4.74 7.48
CA GLU A 140 24.18 5.07 6.14
C GLU A 140 24.79 3.85 5.45
N ILE A 141 25.54 3.01 6.18
CA ILE A 141 26.09 1.77 5.63
C ILE A 141 24.95 0.83 5.22
N ALA A 142 23.97 0.59 6.09
CA ALA A 142 22.85 -0.30 5.80
C ALA A 142 22.01 0.18 4.59
N ASP A 143 21.71 1.49 4.48
CA ASP A 143 21.07 2.09 3.31
C ASP A 143 21.89 1.86 2.04
N GLU A 144 23.20 2.09 2.11
CA GLU A 144 24.10 1.99 0.96
C GLU A 144 24.13 0.57 0.40
N GLN A 145 24.26 -0.46 1.25
CA GLN A 145 24.31 -1.86 0.78
C GLN A 145 23.04 -2.27 0.02
N LEU A 146 21.86 -1.97 0.57
CA LEU A 146 20.59 -2.30 -0.08
C LEU A 146 20.37 -1.46 -1.35
N ARG A 147 20.72 -0.17 -1.32
CA ARG A 147 20.63 0.71 -2.50
C ARG A 147 21.53 0.24 -3.64
N GLU A 148 22.76 -0.19 -3.33
CA GLU A 148 23.68 -0.72 -4.34
C GLU A 148 23.16 -2.05 -4.90
N ALA A 149 22.66 -2.96 -4.06
CA ALA A 149 22.02 -4.19 -4.51
C ALA A 149 20.82 -3.93 -5.43
N GLN A 150 19.91 -3.00 -5.07
CA GLN A 150 18.80 -2.57 -5.93
C GLN A 150 19.30 -2.09 -7.30
N ARG A 151 20.35 -1.25 -7.34
CA ARG A 151 20.92 -0.69 -8.59
C ARG A 151 21.66 -1.71 -9.45
N GLN A 152 22.10 -2.84 -8.88
CA GLN A 152 22.69 -3.94 -9.65
C GLN A 152 21.64 -4.76 -10.40
N ARG A 153 20.42 -4.84 -9.86
CA ARG A 153 19.33 -5.65 -10.43
C ARG A 153 18.42 -4.85 -11.34
N LEU A 154 18.08 -3.63 -10.93
CA LEU A 154 17.12 -2.81 -11.65
C LEU A 154 17.74 -2.00 -12.77
N SER A 155 16.90 -1.60 -13.72
CA SER A 155 17.26 -0.52 -14.64
C SER A 155 17.48 0.78 -13.85
N HIS A 156 18.30 1.67 -14.40
CA HIS A 156 18.60 2.94 -13.75
C HIS A 156 17.33 3.72 -13.39
N ARG A 157 16.37 3.79 -14.32
CA ARG A 157 15.12 4.53 -14.15
C ARG A 157 14.18 3.91 -13.12
N ASN A 158 14.08 2.57 -13.08
CA ASN A 158 13.28 1.90 -12.06
C ASN A 158 13.91 2.05 -10.65
N ALA A 159 15.24 2.03 -10.54
CA ALA A 159 15.90 2.33 -9.27
C ALA A 159 15.63 3.77 -8.76
N LEU A 160 15.52 4.76 -9.65
CA LEU A 160 15.18 6.14 -9.27
C LEU A 160 13.75 6.26 -8.71
N ALA A 161 12.81 5.41 -9.15
CA ALA A 161 11.46 5.39 -8.59
C ALA A 161 11.46 4.96 -7.11
N PHE A 162 12.27 3.95 -6.75
CA PHE A 162 12.45 3.54 -5.36
C PHE A 162 13.18 4.61 -4.53
N ASP A 163 14.17 5.32 -5.10
CA ASP A 163 14.80 6.46 -4.43
C ASP A 163 13.74 7.54 -4.09
N MET A 164 12.76 7.81 -4.95
CA MET A 164 11.63 8.71 -4.63
C MET A 164 10.68 8.14 -3.57
N GLY A 165 10.40 6.83 -3.61
CA GLY A 165 9.62 6.16 -2.57
C GLY A 165 10.27 6.25 -1.18
N LEU A 166 11.61 6.20 -1.12
CA LEU A 166 12.34 6.39 0.14
C LEU A 166 12.25 7.84 0.65
N PHE A 167 12.32 8.85 -0.23
CA PHE A 167 12.05 10.24 0.17
C PHE A 167 10.63 10.40 0.74
N ALA A 168 9.63 9.77 0.12
CA ALA A 168 8.26 9.78 0.63
C ALA A 168 8.17 9.17 2.05
N ALA A 169 8.80 8.03 2.29
CA ALA A 169 8.86 7.42 3.62
C ALA A 169 9.56 8.35 4.63
N ARG A 170 10.73 8.89 4.28
CA ARG A 170 11.50 9.78 5.17
C ARG A 170 10.74 11.06 5.54
N ILE A 171 9.94 11.61 4.63
CA ILE A 171 9.07 12.76 4.90
C ILE A 171 7.91 12.36 5.82
N ALA A 172 7.41 11.13 5.71
CA ALA A 172 6.41 10.61 6.65
C ALA A 172 6.98 10.47 8.08
N ASP A 173 8.27 10.16 8.24
CA ASP A 173 8.94 10.16 9.55
C ASP A 173 8.88 11.55 10.19
N VAL A 174 9.13 12.61 9.42
CA VAL A 174 9.07 14.01 9.89
C VAL A 174 7.69 14.30 10.49
N ALA A 175 6.62 13.97 9.75
CA ALA A 175 5.26 14.17 10.24
C ALA A 175 4.95 13.29 11.46
N THR A 176 5.44 12.03 11.48
CA THR A 176 5.25 11.10 12.60
C THR A 176 5.89 11.61 13.89
N LEU A 177 7.11 12.13 13.81
CA LEU A 177 7.78 12.75 14.94
C LEU A 177 7.04 14.00 15.42
N GLY A 178 6.55 14.84 14.49
CA GLY A 178 5.68 15.96 14.82
C GLY A 178 4.41 15.55 15.57
N ILE A 179 3.73 14.48 15.11
CA ILE A 179 2.55 13.92 15.78
C ILE A 179 2.88 13.42 17.19
N ALA A 180 4.07 12.83 17.39
CA ALA A 180 4.57 12.42 18.69
C ALA A 180 4.96 13.61 19.60
N GLY A 181 5.06 14.82 19.04
CA GLY A 181 5.53 16.02 19.73
C GLY A 181 7.06 16.18 19.76
N GLU A 182 7.78 15.33 19.02
CA GLU A 182 9.24 15.33 18.89
C GLU A 182 9.71 16.30 17.79
N PHE A 183 9.35 17.58 17.94
CA PHE A 183 9.58 18.61 16.93
C PHE A 183 11.07 18.91 16.66
N ASP A 184 11.93 18.86 17.68
CA ASP A 184 13.38 19.03 17.51
C ASP A 184 13.94 17.91 16.60
N GLY A 185 13.47 16.66 16.79
CA GLY A 185 13.84 15.54 15.94
C GLY A 185 13.25 15.68 14.53
N ALA A 186 11.97 16.06 14.41
CA ALA A 186 11.32 16.31 13.13
C ALA A 186 12.06 17.37 12.29
N ALA A 187 12.50 18.47 12.92
CA ALA A 187 13.27 19.52 12.25
C ALA A 187 14.63 19.02 11.75
N GLU A 188 15.35 18.23 12.54
CA GLU A 188 16.63 17.63 12.11
C GLU A 188 16.41 16.67 10.94
N ILE A 189 15.39 15.80 10.98
CA ILE A 189 15.09 14.90 9.85
C ILE A 189 14.70 15.69 8.59
N ALA A 190 13.89 16.74 8.73
CA ALA A 190 13.52 17.59 7.61
C ALA A 190 14.75 18.25 6.98
N HIS A 191 15.67 18.75 7.81
CA HIS A 191 16.94 19.33 7.38
C HIS A 191 17.82 18.32 6.62
N GLU A 192 18.03 17.13 7.21
CA GLU A 192 18.81 16.07 6.57
C GLU A 192 18.19 15.60 5.25
N THR A 193 16.85 15.60 5.17
CA THR A 193 16.11 15.23 3.95
C THR A 193 16.31 16.25 2.84
N ASP A 194 16.26 17.56 3.16
CA ASP A 194 16.58 18.63 2.22
C ASP A 194 18.03 18.54 1.72
N GLU A 195 19.00 18.35 2.64
CA GLU A 195 20.40 18.16 2.26
C GLU A 195 20.60 16.90 1.40
N ARG A 196 19.93 15.78 1.72
CA ARG A 196 19.99 14.54 0.93
C ARG A 196 19.40 14.76 -0.46
N TRP A 197 18.28 15.48 -0.58
CA TRP A 197 17.67 15.83 -1.85
C TRP A 197 18.64 16.59 -2.75
N GLU A 198 19.22 17.69 -2.27
CA GLU A 198 20.16 18.54 -3.01
C GLU A 198 21.41 17.79 -3.52
N ASN A 199 21.82 16.73 -2.83
CA ASN A 199 22.97 15.90 -3.21
C ASN A 199 22.60 14.62 -3.94
N SER A 200 21.30 14.35 -4.14
CA SER A 200 20.80 13.13 -4.77
C SER A 200 20.88 13.19 -6.29
N ILE A 201 20.91 12.02 -6.93
CA ILE A 201 20.77 11.93 -8.38
C ILE A 201 19.34 12.23 -8.83
N VAL A 202 18.33 11.90 -8.02
CA VAL A 202 16.92 12.13 -8.35
C VAL A 202 16.60 13.62 -8.47
N HIS A 203 17.29 14.49 -7.73
CA HIS A 203 17.16 15.94 -7.90
C HIS A 203 17.31 16.38 -9.37
N ASP A 204 18.42 16.02 -10.01
CA ASP A 204 18.70 16.39 -11.40
C ASP A 204 17.77 15.65 -12.38
N GLU A 205 17.45 14.39 -12.09
CA GLU A 205 16.62 13.55 -12.96
C GLU A 205 15.14 14.00 -12.96
N VAL A 206 14.56 14.34 -11.81
CA VAL A 206 13.20 14.91 -11.72
C VAL A 206 13.18 16.28 -12.40
N SER A 207 14.15 17.16 -12.12
CA SER A 207 14.25 18.47 -12.76
C SER A 207 14.32 18.39 -14.29
N ALA A 208 15.01 17.37 -14.81
CA ALA A 208 15.12 17.12 -16.24
C ALA A 208 13.84 16.53 -16.85
N ALA A 209 13.13 15.68 -16.10
CA ALA A 209 11.94 14.98 -16.57
C ALA A 209 10.67 15.84 -16.48
N ASP A 210 10.45 16.51 -15.35
CA ASP A 210 9.30 17.37 -15.08
C ASP A 210 9.67 18.50 -14.10
N GLY A 211 9.84 19.72 -14.64
CA GLY A 211 10.23 20.88 -13.85
C GLY A 211 9.13 21.45 -12.95
N ASP A 212 7.84 21.20 -13.25
CA ASP A 212 6.74 21.64 -12.40
C ASP A 212 6.65 20.72 -11.18
N LEU A 213 6.83 19.42 -11.38
CA LEU A 213 6.88 18.43 -10.31
C LEU A 213 8.11 18.56 -9.42
N TYR A 214 9.29 18.81 -10.01
CA TYR A 214 10.50 19.15 -9.26
C TYR A 214 10.25 20.35 -8.34
N ALA A 215 9.65 21.43 -8.86
CA ALA A 215 9.36 22.62 -8.07
C ALA A 215 8.29 22.39 -7.00
N ALA A 216 7.34 21.48 -7.25
CA ALA A 216 6.34 21.07 -6.25
C ALA A 216 6.99 20.29 -5.12
N PHE A 217 7.91 19.36 -5.41
CA PHE A 217 8.61 18.59 -4.37
C PHE A 217 9.64 19.44 -3.60
N GLU A 218 10.59 20.06 -4.31
CA GLU A 218 11.66 20.89 -3.72
C GLU A 218 11.08 22.10 -2.97
N GLY A 219 9.93 22.62 -3.40
CA GLY A 219 9.29 23.77 -2.78
C GLY A 219 8.79 23.51 -1.35
N GLU A 220 8.45 22.27 -1.02
CA GLU A 220 7.89 21.91 0.30
C GLU A 220 8.99 21.62 1.33
N LEU A 221 10.16 21.09 0.94
CA LEU A 221 11.19 20.62 1.88
C LEU A 221 11.63 21.70 2.90
N PRO A 222 11.95 22.95 2.48
CA PRO A 222 12.33 23.98 3.45
C PRO A 222 11.18 24.38 4.40
N GLY A 223 9.93 24.19 3.96
CA GLY A 223 8.74 24.46 4.75
C GLY A 223 8.53 23.44 5.87
N LEU A 224 8.97 22.20 5.67
CA LEU A 224 8.92 21.15 6.70
C LEU A 224 9.82 21.48 7.89
N GLU A 225 11.06 21.90 7.64
CA GLU A 225 12.00 22.32 8.70
C GLU A 225 11.43 23.53 9.46
N GLU A 226 10.95 24.57 8.74
CA GLU A 226 10.35 25.76 9.35
C GLU A 226 9.11 25.43 10.19
N ALA A 227 8.21 24.57 9.69
CA ALA A 227 7.01 24.15 10.42
C ALA A 227 7.35 23.35 11.68
N ALA A 228 8.34 22.46 11.61
CA ALA A 228 8.80 21.71 12.77
C ALA A 228 9.46 22.62 13.82
N GLU A 229 10.33 23.56 13.42
CA GLU A 229 10.96 24.54 14.33
C GLU A 229 9.92 25.44 15.04
N ASP A 230 8.83 25.78 14.35
CA ASP A 230 7.74 26.58 14.88
C ASP A 230 6.71 25.77 15.71
N GLU A 231 6.88 24.45 15.83
CA GLU A 231 5.94 23.50 16.44
C GLU A 231 4.53 23.58 15.82
N ASP A 232 4.45 23.86 14.51
CA ASP A 232 3.21 24.00 13.75
C ASP A 232 2.83 22.66 13.08
N LEU A 233 2.19 21.78 13.85
CA LEU A 233 1.80 20.45 13.39
C LEU A 233 0.89 20.48 12.15
N GLU A 234 -0.05 21.43 12.07
CA GLU A 234 -0.99 21.53 10.93
C GLU A 234 -0.21 21.85 9.64
N ALA A 235 0.70 22.81 9.69
CA ALA A 235 1.55 23.14 8.54
C ALA A 235 2.53 21.99 8.19
N LEU A 236 3.04 21.27 9.19
CA LEU A 236 3.93 20.14 8.99
C LEU A 236 3.23 18.97 8.29
N GLU A 237 2.02 18.62 8.73
CA GLU A 237 1.21 17.56 8.12
C GLU A 237 0.78 17.93 6.69
N GLU A 238 0.34 19.17 6.45
CA GLU A 238 -0.03 19.66 5.11
C GLU A 238 1.17 19.64 4.14
N GLY A 239 2.33 20.15 4.58
CA GLY A 239 3.55 20.15 3.77
C GLY A 239 4.06 18.74 3.48
N ALA A 240 4.01 17.85 4.47
CA ALA A 240 4.43 16.47 4.32
C ALA A 240 3.55 15.74 3.30
N ASP A 241 2.22 15.86 3.40
CA ASP A 241 1.30 15.23 2.45
C ASP A 241 1.53 15.73 1.00
N ALA A 242 1.75 17.04 0.83
CA ALA A 242 2.06 17.63 -0.46
C ALA A 242 3.38 17.08 -1.04
N ALA A 243 4.44 17.00 -0.23
CA ALA A 243 5.74 16.51 -0.65
C ALA A 243 5.73 15.00 -0.96
N ILE A 244 5.06 14.19 -0.13
CA ILE A 244 4.90 12.73 -0.37
C ILE A 244 4.11 12.50 -1.66
N THR A 245 3.10 13.33 -1.95
CA THR A 245 2.34 13.25 -3.20
C THR A 245 3.21 13.57 -4.42
N ALA A 246 3.98 14.66 -4.35
CA ALA A 246 4.92 14.99 -5.40
C ALA A 246 6.01 13.92 -5.59
N ALA A 247 6.47 13.27 -4.51
CA ALA A 247 7.43 12.18 -4.57
C ALA A 247 6.88 10.96 -5.32
N PHE A 248 5.65 10.53 -5.02
CA PHE A 248 5.02 9.43 -5.74
C PHE A 248 4.77 9.76 -7.21
N ASP A 249 4.27 10.96 -7.52
CA ASP A 249 4.13 11.39 -8.91
C ASP A 249 5.50 11.39 -9.63
N ALA A 250 6.58 11.77 -8.95
CA ALA A 250 7.93 11.77 -9.51
C ALA A 250 8.42 10.34 -9.79
N ALA A 251 8.06 9.38 -8.94
CA ALA A 251 8.34 7.96 -9.18
C ALA A 251 7.75 7.49 -10.52
N TYR A 252 6.50 7.83 -10.84
CA TYR A 252 5.87 7.49 -12.13
C TYR A 252 6.52 8.21 -13.33
N VAL A 253 6.99 9.44 -13.14
CA VAL A 253 7.67 10.19 -14.20
C VAL A 253 9.08 9.62 -14.48
N LEU A 254 9.73 9.08 -13.45
CA LEU A 254 11.10 8.58 -13.52
C LEU A 254 11.21 7.12 -13.95
N SER A 255 10.24 6.26 -13.63
CA SER A 255 10.29 4.85 -13.99
C SER A 255 10.24 4.62 -15.50
N GLU A 256 10.63 3.41 -15.94
CA GLU A 256 10.44 2.97 -17.33
C GLU A 256 9.03 2.44 -17.58
N ASP A 257 8.43 1.88 -16.52
CA ASP A 257 7.10 1.31 -16.48
C ASP A 257 6.41 1.66 -15.15
N ASP A 258 5.08 1.59 -15.13
CA ASP A 258 4.29 1.93 -13.95
C ASP A 258 4.46 0.90 -12.81
N ALA A 259 4.88 -0.34 -13.11
CA ALA A 259 5.03 -1.41 -12.10
C ALA A 259 6.09 -1.06 -11.06
N ALA A 260 7.22 -0.49 -11.48
CA ALA A 260 8.24 0.00 -10.54
C ALA A 260 7.72 1.12 -9.62
N ALA A 261 6.92 2.05 -10.16
CA ALA A 261 6.34 3.13 -9.38
C ALA A 261 5.25 2.62 -8.41
N HIS A 262 4.40 1.68 -8.85
CA HIS A 262 3.44 1.01 -7.98
C HIS A 262 4.13 0.28 -6.83
N ALA A 263 5.16 -0.51 -7.12
CA ALA A 263 5.92 -1.24 -6.11
C ALA A 263 6.63 -0.30 -5.12
N ALA A 264 7.19 0.82 -5.60
CA ALA A 264 7.77 1.86 -4.74
C ALA A 264 6.71 2.50 -3.81
N THR A 265 5.53 2.84 -4.34
CA THR A 265 4.41 3.36 -3.54
C THR A 265 3.97 2.37 -2.46
N LEU A 266 3.80 1.09 -2.79
CA LEU A 266 3.42 0.05 -1.83
C LEU A 266 4.49 -0.17 -0.75
N SER A 267 5.78 -0.08 -1.08
CA SER A 267 6.86 -0.15 -0.08
C SER A 267 6.80 0.99 0.94
N ALA A 268 6.45 2.20 0.49
CA ALA A 268 6.29 3.35 1.38
C ALA A 268 5.01 3.26 2.23
N MET A 269 3.95 2.62 1.73
CA MET A 269 2.73 2.34 2.51
C MET A 269 2.98 1.29 3.60
N GLN A 270 3.78 0.26 3.29
CA GLN A 270 4.24 -0.71 4.28
C GLN A 270 5.04 -0.03 5.39
N ALA A 271 5.98 0.86 5.03
CA ALA A 271 6.70 1.69 5.99
C ALA A 271 5.76 2.53 6.85
N ARG A 272 4.78 3.21 6.23
CA ARG A 272 3.82 4.05 6.94
C ARG A 272 3.01 3.29 8.00
N ALA A 273 2.61 2.05 7.73
CA ALA A 273 1.91 1.24 8.74
C ALA A 273 2.85 0.86 9.90
N TRP A 274 4.13 0.58 9.60
CA TRP A 274 5.13 0.35 10.64
C TRP A 274 5.41 1.61 11.48
N ASP A 275 5.34 2.80 10.90
CA ASP A 275 5.39 4.07 11.66
C ASP A 275 4.23 4.18 12.64
N ALA A 276 3.02 3.81 12.21
CA ALA A 276 1.83 3.82 13.06
C ALA A 276 2.03 2.92 14.29
N ALA A 277 2.58 1.72 14.08
CA ALA A 277 2.90 0.79 15.16
C ALA A 277 4.00 1.33 16.10
N VAL A 278 5.04 1.98 15.56
CA VAL A 278 6.07 2.66 16.37
C VAL A 278 5.46 3.79 17.17
N LEU A 279 4.61 4.60 16.57
CA LEU A 279 3.96 5.73 17.20
C LEU A 279 3.15 5.28 18.43
N ALA A 280 2.45 4.14 18.35
CA ALA A 280 1.75 3.54 19.49
C ALA A 280 2.68 3.08 20.64
N SER A 281 3.97 2.87 20.35
CA SER A 281 4.97 2.48 21.35
C SER A 281 5.63 3.66 22.08
N LEU A 282 5.48 4.89 21.57
CA LEU A 282 6.08 6.09 22.14
C LEU A 282 5.34 6.58 23.39
N GLU A 283 6.09 7.13 24.36
CA GLU A 283 5.49 7.60 25.61
C GLU A 283 4.64 8.86 25.37
N GLY A 284 3.36 8.81 25.74
CA GLY A 284 2.48 9.98 25.70
C GLY A 284 1.65 10.13 24.43
N VAL A 285 1.82 9.22 23.47
CA VAL A 285 0.93 9.07 22.32
C VAL A 285 -0.29 8.24 22.71
N GLU A 286 -1.48 8.69 22.32
CA GLU A 286 -2.71 7.92 22.53
C GLU A 286 -2.86 6.86 21.40
N PRO A 287 -3.33 5.64 21.70
CA PRO A 287 -3.46 4.59 20.67
C PRO A 287 -4.32 4.99 19.46
N GLU A 288 -5.34 5.83 19.68
CA GLU A 288 -6.18 6.36 18.60
C GLU A 288 -5.40 7.25 17.62
N THR A 289 -4.39 8.00 18.10
CA THR A 289 -3.52 8.80 17.24
C THR A 289 -2.73 7.92 16.27
N ALA A 290 -2.23 6.77 16.75
CA ALA A 290 -1.58 5.79 15.89
C ALA A 290 -2.56 5.13 14.91
N ALA A 291 -3.78 4.82 15.36
CA ALA A 291 -4.83 4.29 14.49
C ALA A 291 -5.20 5.29 13.38
N ASP A 292 -5.29 6.59 13.68
CA ASP A 292 -5.56 7.63 12.69
C ASP A 292 -4.46 7.71 11.61
N VAL A 293 -3.20 7.48 11.99
CA VAL A 293 -2.09 7.37 11.03
C VAL A 293 -2.27 6.17 10.10
N ALA A 294 -2.63 5.00 10.63
CA ALA A 294 -2.89 3.81 9.81
C ALA A 294 -4.09 4.02 8.86
N ARG A 295 -5.18 4.65 9.33
CA ARG A 295 -6.33 5.02 8.48
C ARG A 295 -5.95 6.05 7.42
N GLY A 296 -5.07 6.98 7.74
CA GLY A 296 -4.50 7.91 6.76
C GLY A 296 -3.70 7.20 5.67
N ALA A 297 -2.93 6.16 6.03
CA ALA A 297 -2.23 5.32 5.07
C ALA A 297 -3.20 4.58 4.14
N LEU A 298 -4.31 4.05 4.69
CA LEU A 298 -5.38 3.42 3.92
C LEU A 298 -6.05 4.41 2.94
N ALA A 299 -6.47 5.57 3.42
CA ALA A 299 -7.07 6.61 2.58
C ALA A 299 -6.11 7.07 1.46
N ARG A 300 -4.80 7.12 1.75
CA ARG A 300 -3.77 7.42 0.74
C ARG A 300 -3.61 6.29 -0.28
N PHE A 301 -3.70 5.03 0.16
CA PHE A 301 -3.73 3.89 -0.75
C PHE A 301 -4.93 3.99 -1.70
N GLU A 302 -6.14 4.15 -1.19
CA GLU A 302 -7.38 4.31 -1.96
C GLU A 302 -7.29 5.44 -3.00
N ALA A 303 -6.62 6.55 -2.66
CA ALA A 303 -6.44 7.67 -3.58
C ALA A 303 -5.29 7.48 -4.59
N SER A 304 -4.49 6.43 -4.46
CA SER A 304 -3.28 6.22 -5.25
C SER A 304 -3.54 5.41 -6.52
N ARG A 305 -2.67 5.58 -7.54
CA ARG A 305 -2.69 4.71 -8.73
C ARG A 305 -2.32 3.25 -8.40
N ALA A 306 -1.68 3.00 -7.26
CA ALA A 306 -1.31 1.65 -6.84
C ALA A 306 -2.55 0.84 -6.40
N HIS A 307 -3.60 1.48 -5.90
CA HIS A 307 -4.87 0.83 -5.56
C HIS A 307 -5.46 0.06 -6.75
N ASP A 308 -5.69 0.78 -7.85
CA ASP A 308 -6.23 0.17 -9.07
C ASP A 308 -5.28 -0.88 -9.66
N ALA A 309 -3.96 -0.68 -9.50
CA ALA A 309 -2.95 -1.60 -9.99
C ALA A 309 -2.95 -2.94 -9.23
N VAL A 310 -3.09 -2.92 -7.89
CA VAL A 310 -3.19 -4.16 -7.10
C VAL A 310 -4.47 -4.90 -7.48
N GLY A 311 -5.62 -4.19 -7.53
CA GLY A 311 -6.90 -4.80 -7.91
C GLY A 311 -6.92 -5.38 -9.33
N ALA A 312 -6.23 -4.72 -10.27
CA ALA A 312 -6.08 -5.23 -11.64
C ALA A 312 -5.11 -6.42 -11.73
N ALA A 313 -4.11 -6.48 -10.86
CA ALA A 313 -3.14 -7.56 -10.83
C ALA A 313 -3.74 -8.84 -10.23
N ASP A 314 -4.37 -8.73 -9.06
CA ASP A 314 -5.01 -9.84 -8.37
C ASP A 314 -5.99 -9.33 -7.29
N HIS A 315 -7.26 -9.72 -7.43
CA HIS A 315 -8.32 -9.21 -6.55
C HIS A 315 -8.21 -9.70 -5.11
N ASP A 316 -7.84 -10.97 -4.90
CA ASP A 316 -7.66 -11.54 -3.55
C ASP A 316 -6.49 -10.85 -2.82
N THR A 317 -5.41 -10.52 -3.55
CA THR A 317 -4.28 -9.76 -3.01
C THR A 317 -4.67 -8.32 -2.66
N TYR A 318 -5.54 -7.70 -3.45
CA TYR A 318 -6.12 -6.39 -3.14
C TYR A 318 -6.94 -6.41 -1.84
N GLU A 319 -7.88 -7.35 -1.72
CA GLU A 319 -8.72 -7.47 -0.52
C GLU A 319 -7.89 -7.76 0.72
N ALA A 320 -6.85 -8.60 0.60
CA ALA A 320 -5.92 -8.87 1.69
C ALA A 320 -5.11 -7.62 2.09
N PHE A 321 -4.59 -6.86 1.13
CA PHE A 321 -3.83 -5.64 1.44
C PHE A 321 -4.69 -4.63 2.20
N GLU A 322 -5.90 -4.37 1.72
CA GLU A 322 -6.82 -3.41 2.32
C GLU A 322 -7.31 -3.88 3.69
N GLY A 323 -7.79 -5.13 3.78
CA GLY A 323 -8.32 -5.70 5.01
C GLY A 323 -7.29 -5.81 6.13
N GLU A 324 -6.05 -6.18 5.80
CA GLU A 324 -4.99 -6.25 6.82
C GLU A 324 -4.53 -4.85 7.27
N LEU A 325 -4.57 -3.83 6.41
CA LEU A 325 -4.29 -2.45 6.82
C LEU A 325 -5.39 -1.88 7.72
N GLU A 326 -6.66 -2.21 7.44
CA GLU A 326 -7.78 -1.89 8.33
C GLU A 326 -7.63 -2.63 9.67
N ALA A 327 -7.24 -3.91 9.66
CA ALA A 327 -6.99 -4.69 10.86
C ALA A 327 -5.88 -4.09 11.72
N VAL A 328 -4.83 -3.52 11.11
CA VAL A 328 -3.80 -2.74 11.81
C VAL A 328 -4.43 -1.53 12.51
N ALA A 329 -5.24 -0.73 11.82
CA ALA A 329 -5.89 0.44 12.43
C ALA A 329 -6.81 0.06 13.60
N ASP A 330 -7.54 -1.05 13.47
CA ASP A 330 -8.40 -1.59 14.52
C ASP A 330 -7.59 -2.10 15.72
N ALA A 331 -6.51 -2.84 15.48
CA ALA A 331 -5.60 -3.33 16.53
C ALA A 331 -4.96 -2.17 17.30
N LEU A 332 -4.56 -1.11 16.60
CA LEU A 332 -4.02 0.12 17.21
C LEU A 332 -5.07 0.84 18.05
N SER A 333 -6.29 1.03 17.54
CA SER A 333 -7.38 1.68 18.30
C SER A 333 -7.77 0.88 19.55
N ALA A 334 -7.73 -0.45 19.45
CA ALA A 334 -8.01 -1.36 20.55
C ALA A 334 -6.84 -1.51 21.55
N ASP A 335 -5.62 -1.13 21.17
CA ASP A 335 -4.37 -1.42 21.89
C ASP A 335 -4.22 -2.93 22.20
N GLU A 336 -4.60 -3.77 21.23
CA GLU A 336 -4.61 -5.23 21.35
C GLU A 336 -4.29 -5.88 20.00
N GLY A 337 -3.30 -6.80 19.97
CA GLY A 337 -3.00 -7.59 18.77
C GLY A 337 -2.17 -6.88 17.70
N VAL A 338 -1.59 -5.70 17.99
CA VAL A 338 -0.82 -4.89 17.02
C VAL A 338 0.29 -5.70 16.33
N ASP A 339 1.11 -6.44 17.08
CA ASP A 339 2.22 -7.21 16.49
C ASP A 339 1.75 -8.28 15.49
N GLU A 340 0.57 -8.89 15.71
CA GLU A 340 0.00 -9.92 14.84
C GLU A 340 -0.54 -9.28 13.56
N ALA A 341 -1.38 -8.24 13.70
CA ALA A 341 -1.92 -7.49 12.57
C ALA A 341 -0.80 -6.87 11.70
N MET A 342 0.26 -6.34 12.32
CA MET A 342 1.39 -5.79 11.58
C MET A 342 2.18 -6.85 10.80
N ALA A 343 2.29 -8.07 11.32
CA ALA A 343 2.94 -9.17 10.61
C ALA A 343 2.09 -9.62 9.41
N GLU A 344 0.78 -9.75 9.60
CA GLU A 344 -0.18 -10.12 8.54
C GLU A 344 -0.22 -9.05 7.43
N PHE A 345 -0.28 -7.76 7.80
CA PHE A 345 -0.21 -6.67 6.83
C PHE A 345 1.13 -6.62 6.08
N ALA A 346 2.26 -6.83 6.76
CA ALA A 346 3.56 -6.83 6.08
C ALA A 346 3.69 -7.98 5.07
N ASP A 347 3.06 -9.13 5.32
CA ASP A 347 3.00 -10.24 4.37
C ASP A 347 2.05 -9.92 3.20
N ALA A 348 0.90 -9.29 3.46
CA ALA A 348 -0.01 -8.82 2.42
C ALA A 348 0.62 -7.74 1.52
N ALA A 349 1.32 -6.78 2.10
CA ALA A 349 2.05 -5.73 1.40
C ALA A 349 3.14 -6.29 0.47
N LEU A 350 3.93 -7.26 0.97
CA LEU A 350 4.93 -7.94 0.16
C LEU A 350 4.29 -8.64 -1.04
N ARG A 351 3.17 -9.35 -0.84
CA ARG A 351 2.44 -10.00 -1.94
C ARG A 351 1.90 -9.00 -2.95
N ALA A 352 1.34 -7.87 -2.50
CA ALA A 352 0.87 -6.81 -3.37
C ALA A 352 2.00 -6.20 -4.23
N GLN A 353 3.20 -6.02 -3.65
CA GLN A 353 4.38 -5.56 -4.39
C GLN A 353 4.77 -6.50 -5.53
N PHE A 354 4.76 -7.82 -5.28
CA PHE A 354 5.00 -8.83 -6.32
C PHE A 354 3.84 -8.88 -7.34
N ALA A 355 2.60 -8.70 -6.90
CA ALA A 355 1.43 -8.70 -7.78
C ALA A 355 1.48 -7.56 -8.82
N VAL A 356 1.69 -6.32 -8.39
CA VAL A 356 1.78 -5.17 -9.32
C VAL A 356 2.99 -5.26 -10.25
N ALA A 357 4.01 -6.01 -9.85
CA ALA A 357 5.16 -6.33 -10.68
C ALA A 357 4.93 -7.52 -11.64
N GLY A 358 3.74 -8.13 -11.64
CA GLY A 358 3.39 -9.27 -12.48
C GLY A 358 4.03 -10.59 -12.05
N ALA A 359 4.50 -10.70 -10.80
CA ALA A 359 5.27 -11.83 -10.29
C ALA A 359 4.68 -12.45 -9.02
N LEU A 360 3.36 -12.37 -8.81
CA LEU A 360 2.67 -12.87 -7.61
C LEU A 360 3.02 -14.33 -7.25
N GLU A 361 3.17 -15.19 -8.25
CA GLU A 361 3.51 -16.62 -8.06
C GLU A 361 4.91 -16.85 -7.47
N LYS A 362 5.76 -15.81 -7.47
CA LYS A 362 7.11 -15.81 -6.89
C LYS A 362 7.16 -15.11 -5.52
N ALA A 363 6.07 -14.50 -5.07
CA ALA A 363 6.03 -13.81 -3.79
C ALA A 363 6.43 -14.77 -2.65
N PRO A 364 7.35 -14.37 -1.75
CA PRO A 364 7.71 -15.14 -0.56
C PRO A 364 6.51 -15.48 0.33
N GLY A 365 6.66 -16.52 1.14
CA GLY A 365 5.60 -17.08 1.98
C GLY A 365 4.75 -18.13 1.27
N ASP A 366 4.11 -19.00 2.06
CA ASP A 366 3.05 -19.84 1.52
C ASP A 366 1.96 -18.85 1.08
N GLY A 367 1.73 -18.73 -0.23
CA GLY A 367 0.56 -18.06 -0.82
C GLY A 367 -0.71 -18.81 -0.48
N GLY A 368 -0.91 -19.06 0.81
CA GLY A 368 -2.03 -19.70 1.40
C GLY A 368 -3.23 -18.85 1.06
N GLY A 369 -3.93 -19.28 0.02
CA GLY A 369 -5.38 -19.15 -0.02
C GLY A 369 -5.84 -19.49 1.38
N HIS A 370 -6.29 -18.46 2.09
CA HIS A 370 -6.65 -18.55 3.48
C HIS A 370 -7.89 -19.45 3.54
N ASP A 371 -7.66 -20.75 3.76
CA ASP A 371 -8.61 -21.65 4.44
C ASP A 371 -8.66 -21.30 5.95
N GLY A 372 -8.20 -20.10 6.34
CA GLY A 372 -8.44 -19.49 7.62
C GLY A 372 -9.86 -18.94 7.63
N GLU A 373 -10.71 -19.57 8.42
CA GLU A 373 -12.04 -19.10 8.80
C GLU A 373 -11.88 -17.83 9.66
N HIS A 374 -11.46 -16.75 9.02
CA HIS A 374 -11.55 -15.37 9.48
C HIS A 374 -12.37 -14.63 8.44
N GLY A 375 -13.40 -13.93 8.92
CA GLY A 375 -14.64 -13.71 8.19
C GLY A 375 -14.40 -13.08 6.83
N HIS A 376 -14.73 -13.84 5.78
CA HIS A 376 -15.31 -13.25 4.60
C HIS A 376 -16.30 -12.17 5.09
N GLY A 377 -16.07 -10.92 4.70
CA GLY A 377 -17.16 -10.01 4.38
C GLY A 377 -17.90 -10.62 3.19
N ASP A 378 -18.47 -11.80 3.41
CA ASP A 378 -19.24 -12.53 2.43
C ASP A 378 -20.40 -11.58 2.15
N HIS A 379 -20.42 -11.02 0.94
CA HIS A 379 -21.57 -10.28 0.44
C HIS A 379 -22.86 -11.15 0.45
N ASP A 380 -22.78 -12.42 0.88
CA ASP A 380 -23.87 -13.31 1.29
C ASP A 380 -24.75 -12.75 2.42
N ASP A 381 -24.25 -11.86 3.30
CA ASP A 381 -25.06 -11.21 4.35
C ASP A 381 -25.58 -9.82 3.96
N LEU A 382 -25.17 -9.27 2.80
CA LEU A 382 -25.67 -7.99 2.32
C LEU A 382 -27.03 -8.15 1.63
N GLU A 383 -28.05 -7.57 2.24
CA GLU A 383 -29.41 -7.60 1.72
C GLU A 383 -29.79 -6.24 1.13
N GLY A 384 -30.02 -6.17 -0.19
CA GLY A 384 -30.44 -4.91 -0.79
C GLY A 384 -31.79 -4.40 -0.30
N GLY A 385 -32.81 -5.26 -0.22
CA GLY A 385 -34.16 -4.90 0.24
C GLY A 385 -35.20 -4.80 -0.89
N PRO A 386 -36.45 -4.43 -0.58
CA PRO A 386 -37.60 -4.64 -1.48
C PRO A 386 -37.60 -3.81 -2.76
N ASN A 387 -36.72 -2.81 -2.86
CA ASN A 387 -36.58 -1.86 -3.96
C ASN A 387 -35.22 -1.97 -4.69
N VAL A 388 -34.42 -3.00 -4.37
CA VAL A 388 -33.23 -3.40 -5.12
C VAL A 388 -33.59 -4.62 -5.97
N VAL A 389 -33.23 -4.59 -7.25
CA VAL A 389 -33.62 -5.61 -8.24
C VAL A 389 -32.41 -6.06 -9.05
N GLU A 390 -32.50 -7.25 -9.64
CA GLU A 390 -31.49 -7.78 -10.55
C GLU A 390 -31.55 -7.06 -11.92
N GLY A 391 -30.42 -6.46 -12.31
CA GLY A 391 -30.21 -5.69 -13.52
C GLY A 391 -31.04 -4.40 -13.60
N VAL A 392 -30.80 -3.64 -14.66
CA VAL A 392 -31.60 -2.44 -14.99
C VAL A 392 -32.95 -2.85 -15.59
N PRO A 393 -34.08 -2.42 -15.01
CA PRO A 393 -35.40 -2.69 -15.59
C PRO A 393 -35.60 -2.02 -16.95
N ASP A 394 -36.21 -2.74 -17.90
CA ASP A 394 -36.56 -2.23 -19.24
C ASP A 394 -37.51 -1.01 -19.22
N ASP A 395 -38.22 -0.79 -18.11
CA ASP A 395 -39.18 0.29 -17.90
C ASP A 395 -38.64 1.45 -17.04
N ALA A 396 -37.34 1.46 -16.71
CA ALA A 396 -36.68 2.65 -16.20
C ALA A 396 -36.58 3.73 -17.28
N ASP A 397 -36.92 4.98 -16.93
CA ASP A 397 -36.85 6.11 -17.85
C ASP A 397 -35.41 6.65 -17.96
N HIS A 398 -34.64 6.54 -16.86
CA HIS A 398 -33.25 6.98 -16.77
C HIS A 398 -32.40 5.98 -15.97
N VAL A 399 -31.09 5.97 -16.23
CA VAL A 399 -30.10 5.21 -15.47
C VAL A 399 -29.07 6.17 -14.90
N VAL A 400 -28.74 5.97 -13.64
CA VAL A 400 -27.58 6.56 -12.96
C VAL A 400 -26.63 5.40 -12.65
N GLU A 401 -25.44 5.43 -13.23
CA GLU A 401 -24.40 4.44 -12.99
C GLU A 401 -23.71 4.77 -11.66
N MET A 402 -23.51 3.77 -10.82
CA MET A 402 -22.76 3.86 -9.55
C MET A 402 -21.40 3.21 -9.77
N HIS A 403 -20.39 4.07 -9.85
CA HIS A 403 -18.98 3.70 -9.94
C HIS A 403 -18.34 3.74 -8.56
N ALA A 404 -17.05 3.41 -8.44
CA ALA A 404 -16.40 3.15 -7.14
C ALA A 404 -16.63 4.26 -6.08
N ALA A 405 -16.65 5.53 -6.48
CA ALA A 405 -16.95 6.66 -5.59
C ALA A 405 -17.76 7.78 -6.26
N SER A 406 -18.52 7.49 -7.33
CA SER A 406 -19.29 8.52 -8.03
C SER A 406 -20.58 8.01 -8.71
N PHE A 407 -21.57 8.90 -8.77
CA PHE A 407 -22.77 8.72 -9.58
C PHE A 407 -22.57 9.34 -10.98
N GLU A 408 -22.89 8.61 -12.04
CA GLU A 408 -22.89 9.13 -13.42
C GLU A 408 -24.26 8.99 -14.10
N PRO A 409 -24.95 10.09 -14.43
CA PRO A 409 -24.59 11.48 -14.11
C PRO A 409 -24.81 11.81 -12.62
N GLU A 410 -23.94 12.67 -12.07
CA GLU A 410 -24.04 13.19 -10.70
C GLU A 410 -25.29 14.07 -10.50
N GLU A 411 -25.63 14.86 -11.52
CA GLU A 411 -26.84 15.69 -11.58
C GLU A 411 -27.76 15.21 -12.71
N LEU A 412 -28.99 14.85 -12.36
CA LEU A 412 -30.02 14.41 -13.31
C LEU A 412 -31.28 15.28 -13.21
N THR A 413 -31.81 15.74 -14.35
CA THR A 413 -33.11 16.44 -14.40
C THR A 413 -34.17 15.56 -15.07
N ILE A 414 -35.31 15.35 -14.40
CA ILE A 414 -36.40 14.47 -14.83
C ILE A 414 -37.77 15.13 -14.65
N GLU A 415 -38.81 14.56 -15.26
CA GLU A 415 -40.20 15.01 -15.05
C GLU A 415 -40.87 14.21 -13.91
N ALA A 416 -41.78 14.85 -13.17
CA ALA A 416 -42.53 14.14 -12.12
C ALA A 416 -43.29 12.91 -12.67
N GLY A 417 -43.03 11.76 -12.07
CA GLY A 417 -43.56 10.44 -12.42
C GLY A 417 -42.58 9.55 -13.19
N GLU A 418 -41.38 10.04 -13.53
CA GLU A 418 -40.33 9.25 -14.16
C GLU A 418 -39.60 8.35 -13.14
N THR A 419 -39.10 7.21 -13.63
CA THR A 419 -38.39 6.20 -12.84
C THR A 419 -36.89 6.19 -13.17
N VAL A 420 -36.07 6.27 -12.13
CA VAL A 420 -34.61 6.20 -12.22
C VAL A 420 -34.15 4.86 -11.65
N ALA A 421 -33.31 4.16 -12.42
CA ALA A 421 -32.55 3.01 -11.95
C ALA A 421 -31.12 3.46 -11.61
N PHE A 422 -30.64 3.08 -10.45
CA PHE A 422 -29.27 3.30 -10.00
C PHE A 422 -28.54 1.97 -10.15
N GLU A 423 -27.71 1.84 -11.18
CA GLU A 423 -27.04 0.60 -11.58
C GLU A 423 -25.68 0.47 -10.89
N HIS A 424 -25.40 -0.69 -10.27
CA HIS A 424 -24.03 -0.99 -9.84
C HIS A 424 -23.18 -1.32 -11.06
N VAL A 425 -22.13 -0.52 -11.29
CA VAL A 425 -21.21 -0.69 -12.44
C VAL A 425 -19.85 -1.20 -11.99
N GLU A 426 -19.27 -0.61 -10.95
CA GLU A 426 -17.94 -0.96 -10.44
C GLU A 426 -17.78 -0.59 -8.96
N GLY A 427 -16.74 -1.16 -8.33
CA GLY A 427 -16.41 -0.96 -6.92
C GLY A 427 -17.26 -1.79 -5.95
N GLU A 428 -17.13 -1.44 -4.67
CA GLU A 428 -17.82 -2.05 -3.54
C GLU A 428 -19.36 -1.92 -3.61
N PRO A 429 -20.11 -2.60 -2.72
CA PRO A 429 -21.56 -2.42 -2.61
C PRO A 429 -21.96 -0.98 -2.32
N HIS A 430 -22.87 -0.45 -3.13
CA HIS A 430 -23.35 0.93 -3.02
C HIS A 430 -24.67 1.02 -2.25
N THR A 431 -25.00 2.22 -1.81
CA THR A 431 -26.35 2.58 -1.37
C THR A 431 -26.82 3.82 -2.11
N VAL A 432 -28.13 4.06 -2.12
CA VAL A 432 -28.68 5.33 -2.60
C VAL A 432 -29.61 5.85 -1.52
N THR A 433 -29.16 6.84 -0.77
CA THR A 433 -29.81 7.30 0.46
C THR A 433 -30.08 8.79 0.38
N ALA A 434 -31.35 9.18 0.46
CA ALA A 434 -31.68 10.60 0.48
C ALA A 434 -31.22 11.26 1.78
N TYR A 435 -30.76 12.50 1.70
CA TYR A 435 -30.65 13.36 2.88
C TYR A 435 -32.05 13.74 3.35
N GLU A 436 -32.36 13.57 4.64
CA GLU A 436 -33.68 13.91 5.17
C GLU A 436 -34.00 15.40 4.97
N ASP A 437 -33.01 16.27 5.19
CA ASP A 437 -33.11 17.72 4.96
C ASP A 437 -33.02 18.10 3.46
N GLY A 438 -32.61 17.15 2.59
CA GLY A 438 -32.48 17.30 1.14
C GLY A 438 -33.68 16.79 0.34
N VAL A 439 -34.74 16.31 1.01
CA VAL A 439 -36.00 15.86 0.37
C VAL A 439 -37.02 17.01 0.30
N PRO A 440 -37.67 17.29 -0.86
CA PRO A 440 -38.65 18.37 -0.99
C PRO A 440 -39.85 18.27 -0.03
N ASP A 441 -40.36 19.43 0.39
CA ASP A 441 -41.56 19.55 1.24
C ASP A 441 -42.75 18.75 0.69
N GLY A 442 -43.16 17.71 1.44
CA GLY A 442 -44.30 16.86 1.09
C GLY A 442 -43.96 15.64 0.22
N ALA A 443 -42.69 15.42 -0.12
CA ALA A 443 -42.20 14.16 -0.64
C ALA A 443 -42.02 13.12 0.49
N ALA A 444 -42.08 11.83 0.15
CA ALA A 444 -41.76 10.76 1.08
C ALA A 444 -40.25 10.51 1.09
N TYR A 445 -39.71 10.21 2.29
CA TYR A 445 -38.33 9.77 2.46
C TYR A 445 -38.02 8.52 1.63
N TRP A 446 -36.75 8.33 1.30
CA TRP A 446 -36.31 7.23 0.46
C TRP A 446 -34.85 6.85 0.60
N ALA A 447 -34.62 5.54 0.52
CA ALA A 447 -33.31 4.95 0.39
C ALA A 447 -33.42 3.56 -0.29
N SER A 448 -32.33 3.05 -0.84
CA SER A 448 -32.16 1.62 -1.09
C SER A 448 -32.36 0.85 0.23
N GLY A 449 -33.02 -0.31 0.22
CA GLY A 449 -33.44 -1.01 1.44
C GLY A 449 -34.84 -0.64 1.94
N GLY A 450 -35.41 0.47 1.48
CA GLY A 450 -36.81 0.82 1.76
C GLY A 450 -37.03 1.32 3.19
N PHE A 451 -36.04 2.01 3.75
CA PHE A 451 -36.09 2.61 5.09
C PHE A 451 -37.06 3.79 5.17
N GLU A 452 -37.54 4.09 6.38
CA GLU A 452 -38.55 5.13 6.63
C GLU A 452 -37.94 6.52 6.86
N ASP A 453 -36.65 6.59 7.23
CA ASP A 453 -35.87 7.81 7.52
C ASP A 453 -34.36 7.56 7.33
N GLU A 454 -33.56 8.64 7.35
CA GLU A 454 -32.11 8.61 7.09
C GLU A 454 -31.33 7.88 8.19
N ASP A 455 -31.69 8.10 9.46
CA ASP A 455 -31.07 7.40 10.58
C ASP A 455 -31.24 5.88 10.44
N ALA A 456 -32.43 5.41 10.06
CA ALA A 456 -32.71 4.00 9.81
C ALA A 456 -31.95 3.44 8.60
N ALA A 457 -31.70 4.25 7.57
CA ALA A 457 -30.89 3.84 6.42
C ALA A 457 -29.42 3.68 6.79
N ARG A 458 -28.88 4.62 7.58
CA ARG A 458 -27.49 4.58 8.07
C ARG A 458 -27.26 3.45 9.08
N GLU A 459 -28.21 3.20 9.98
CA GLU A 459 -28.18 2.01 10.86
C GLU A 459 -28.36 0.72 10.05
N GLY A 460 -29.25 0.74 9.06
CA GLY A 460 -29.49 -0.36 8.14
C GLY A 460 -28.23 -0.79 7.39
N TRP A 461 -27.45 0.16 6.88
CA TRP A 461 -26.16 -0.10 6.24
C TRP A 461 -25.18 -0.83 7.18
N LYS A 462 -25.07 -0.40 8.43
CA LYS A 462 -24.24 -1.06 9.46
C LYS A 462 -24.70 -2.49 9.77
N ASP A 463 -25.99 -2.78 9.57
CA ASP A 463 -26.57 -4.12 9.68
C ASP A 463 -26.52 -4.92 8.36
N GLY A 464 -25.80 -4.43 7.33
CA GLY A 464 -25.70 -5.07 6.02
C GLY A 464 -26.96 -4.94 5.13
N ARG A 465 -27.84 -3.97 5.39
CA ARG A 465 -29.09 -3.79 4.64
C ARG A 465 -29.06 -2.52 3.77
N GLY A 466 -29.70 -2.58 2.61
CA GLY A 466 -29.77 -1.45 1.67
C GLY A 466 -28.72 -1.48 0.57
N ALA A 467 -27.88 -2.52 0.52
CA ALA A 467 -26.79 -2.67 -0.45
C ALA A 467 -27.28 -2.90 -1.88
N VAL A 468 -26.62 -2.29 -2.85
CA VAL A 468 -26.76 -2.58 -4.28
C VAL A 468 -25.43 -3.12 -4.74
N VAL A 469 -25.39 -4.40 -5.12
CA VAL A 469 -24.16 -5.11 -5.50
C VAL A 469 -24.09 -5.35 -7.01
N SER A 470 -22.97 -5.91 -7.48
CA SER A 470 -22.75 -6.23 -8.89
C SER A 470 -23.93 -6.99 -9.51
N GLY A 471 -24.39 -6.50 -10.65
CA GLY A 471 -25.55 -7.04 -11.37
C GLY A 471 -26.91 -6.60 -10.82
N GLN A 472 -26.96 -5.72 -9.81
CA GLN A 472 -28.21 -5.18 -9.26
C GLN A 472 -28.40 -3.70 -9.58
N SER A 473 -29.63 -3.22 -9.35
CA SER A 473 -29.98 -1.81 -9.42
C SER A 473 -30.99 -1.44 -8.33
N TYR A 474 -30.84 -0.26 -7.74
CA TYR A 474 -31.90 0.36 -6.94
C TYR A 474 -32.86 1.12 -7.84
N VAL A 475 -34.18 0.99 -7.64
CA VAL A 475 -35.18 1.60 -8.55
C VAL A 475 -36.12 2.52 -7.78
N ARG A 476 -36.30 3.74 -8.31
CA ARG A 476 -37.19 4.75 -7.71
C ARG A 476 -37.95 5.57 -8.74
N THR A 477 -39.26 5.69 -8.53
CA THR A 477 -40.10 6.68 -9.22
C THR A 477 -40.21 7.96 -8.39
N PHE A 478 -39.97 9.11 -9.00
CA PHE A 478 -40.00 10.42 -8.34
C PHE A 478 -41.31 11.16 -8.64
N GLU A 479 -42.19 11.31 -7.66
CA GLU A 479 -43.53 11.91 -7.84
C GLU A 479 -43.61 13.39 -7.42
N ALA A 480 -42.71 13.83 -6.54
CA ALA A 480 -42.73 15.18 -5.98
C ALA A 480 -41.73 16.07 -6.72
N THR A 481 -42.20 17.23 -7.19
CA THR A 481 -41.33 18.23 -7.82
C THR A 481 -40.39 18.86 -6.81
N GLY A 482 -39.17 19.15 -7.23
CA GLY A 482 -38.14 19.75 -6.40
C GLY A 482 -36.82 18.99 -6.52
N THR A 483 -35.85 19.48 -5.76
CA THR A 483 -34.50 18.95 -5.74
C THR A 483 -34.40 17.86 -4.67
N HIS A 484 -33.96 16.67 -5.06
CA HIS A 484 -33.71 15.53 -4.17
C HIS A 484 -32.20 15.27 -4.10
N GLU A 485 -31.58 15.57 -2.97
CA GLU A 485 -30.15 15.29 -2.72
C GLU A 485 -29.98 13.93 -2.03
N PHE A 486 -28.95 13.17 -2.42
CA PHE A 486 -28.69 11.82 -1.92
C PHE A 486 -27.20 11.50 -1.89
N CYS A 487 -26.83 10.44 -1.18
CA CYS A 487 -25.47 9.92 -1.08
C CYS A 487 -25.42 8.39 -1.14
N CYS A 488 -24.23 7.87 -1.38
CA CYS A 488 -23.84 6.52 -1.02
C CYS A 488 -23.26 6.56 0.41
N ILE A 489 -23.90 5.90 1.38
CA ILE A 489 -23.49 5.91 2.81
C ILE A 489 -22.02 5.52 3.03
N PRO A 490 -21.50 4.38 2.51
CA PRO A 490 -20.09 4.02 2.73
C PRO A 490 -19.12 5.02 2.10
N HIS A 491 -19.46 5.60 0.95
CA HIS A 491 -18.55 6.45 0.17
C HIS A 491 -18.89 7.95 0.26
N GLU A 492 -19.72 8.36 1.21
CA GLU A 492 -20.16 9.75 1.36
C GLU A 492 -18.98 10.68 1.65
N ALA A 493 -18.03 10.23 2.47
CA ALA A 493 -16.82 10.97 2.80
C ALA A 493 -15.93 11.23 1.55
N ALA A 494 -15.97 10.32 0.57
CA ALA A 494 -15.28 10.46 -0.71
C ALA A 494 -16.02 11.39 -1.70
N GLY A 495 -17.16 11.97 -1.28
CA GLY A 495 -17.98 12.82 -2.14
C GLY A 495 -18.89 12.04 -3.08
N HIS A 496 -19.19 10.77 -2.79
CA HIS A 496 -20.15 9.96 -3.54
C HIS A 496 -21.59 10.44 -3.25
N VAL A 497 -21.90 11.63 -3.74
CA VAL A 497 -23.17 12.35 -3.58
C VAL A 497 -23.75 12.70 -4.93
N GLY A 498 -25.06 12.85 -5.01
CA GLY A 498 -25.75 13.16 -6.26
C GLY A 498 -27.05 13.92 -6.03
N ARG A 499 -27.66 14.36 -7.14
CA ARG A 499 -28.92 15.12 -7.10
C ARG A 499 -29.83 14.83 -8.27
N VAL A 500 -31.11 14.63 -7.96
CA VAL A 500 -32.19 14.53 -8.94
C VAL A 500 -33.09 15.76 -8.83
N ASP A 501 -33.13 16.57 -9.88
CA ASP A 501 -34.03 17.72 -10.03
C ASP A 501 -35.32 17.29 -10.77
N VAL A 502 -36.46 17.33 -10.08
CA VAL A 502 -37.76 16.88 -10.60
C VAL A 502 -38.63 18.09 -10.96
N GLU A 503 -39.00 18.23 -12.24
CA GLU A 503 -39.81 19.35 -12.76
C GLU A 503 -41.32 19.10 -12.84
#